data_AF-A0A1N7G2Q7-F1
#
_entry.id   AF-A0A1N7G2Q7-F1
#
_cell.length_a   1.000
_cell.length_b   1.000
_cell.length_c   1.000
_cell.angle_alpha   90.00
_cell.angle_beta   90.00
_cell.angle_gamma   90.00
#
_symmetry.space_group_name_H-M   'P 1'
#
loop_
_entity.id
_entity.type
_entity.pdbx_description
1 polymer ?
#
loop_
_entity_poly.entity_id
_entity_poly.type
_entity_poly.pdbx_seq_one_letter_code
_entity_poly.pdbx_strand_id
1 'polypeptide(L)'
;MGRWFGLWSGGSGYGPPQPDDLEEFSSLTEARRKLADRHRYGYWQRSHFAFARREAADVLTPCVGDDCEITLYGSADGLDYPDRRIFLGPRGGVRIERC
;
A
#
# COMPACT_ATOMS: atom_id res chain seq x y z
N MET A 1 -5.21 19.19 -2.97
CA MET A 1 -5.14 17.72 -3.02
C MET A 1 -4.35 17.25 -1.81
N GLY A 2 -4.91 16.40 -0.96
CA GLY A 2 -4.24 15.92 0.25
C GLY A 2 -3.36 14.71 -0.05
N ARG A 3 -2.22 14.63 0.64
CA ARG A 3 -1.35 13.43 0.66
C ARG A 3 -2.05 12.33 1.46
N TRP A 4 -1.74 11.08 1.13
CA TRP A 4 -2.20 9.90 1.83
C TRP A 4 -0.99 9.11 2.31
N PHE A 5 -1.13 8.46 3.45
CA PHE A 5 -0.06 7.66 4.04
C PHE A 5 -0.57 6.23 4.19
N GLY A 6 0.18 5.23 3.72
CA GLY A 6 -0.27 3.86 3.66
C GLY A 6 0.71 2.86 4.25
N LEU A 7 0.17 1.92 5.02
CA LEU A 7 0.87 0.73 5.48
C LEU A 7 0.37 -0.50 4.72
N TRP A 8 1.32 -1.29 4.23
CA TRP A 8 1.02 -2.52 3.50
C TRP A 8 0.95 -3.72 4.43
N SER A 9 -0.05 -4.56 4.26
CA SER A 9 -0.20 -5.82 4.99
C SER A 9 -0.74 -6.91 4.07
N GLY A 10 -0.64 -8.17 4.52
CA GLY A 10 -1.05 -9.34 3.76
C GLY A 10 -0.08 -9.71 2.64
N GLY A 11 -0.17 -10.93 2.13
CA GLY A 11 0.78 -11.53 1.20
C GLY A 11 1.80 -12.41 1.93
N SER A 12 2.30 -13.44 1.23
CA SER A 12 3.10 -14.54 1.83
C SER A 12 4.50 -14.13 2.33
N GLY A 13 4.90 -12.88 2.15
CA GLY A 13 6.23 -12.37 2.49
C GLY A 13 6.22 -11.07 3.29
N TYR A 14 5.05 -10.57 3.69
CA TYR A 14 4.97 -9.38 4.54
C TYR A 14 4.97 -9.78 6.01
N GLY A 15 5.95 -9.25 6.76
CA GLY A 15 5.84 -9.17 8.21
C GLY A 15 4.79 -8.14 8.63
N PRO A 16 4.44 -8.05 9.92
CA PRO A 16 3.54 -7.01 10.41
C PRO A 16 4.08 -5.61 10.04
N PRO A 17 3.27 -4.74 9.43
CA PRO A 17 3.72 -3.41 9.02
C PRO A 17 4.27 -2.62 10.20
N GLN A 18 5.43 -2.00 10.02
CA GLN A 18 6.01 -1.09 11.02
C GLN A 18 5.69 0.37 10.66
N PRO A 19 5.62 1.27 11.65
CA PRO A 19 5.40 2.70 11.37
C PRO A 19 6.42 3.32 10.41
N ASP A 20 7.64 2.78 10.31
CA ASP A 20 8.68 3.26 9.40
C ASP A 20 8.52 2.77 7.96
N ASP A 21 7.64 1.79 7.71
CA ASP A 21 7.26 1.32 6.37
C ASP A 21 6.14 2.18 5.76
N LEU A 22 5.75 3.27 6.44
CA LEU A 22 4.71 4.18 5.99
C LEU A 22 5.08 4.82 4.66
N GLU A 23 4.28 4.54 3.64
CA GLU A 23 4.47 5.04 2.29
C GLU A 23 3.57 6.23 2.00
N GLU A 24 4.10 7.26 1.35
CA GLU A 24 3.34 8.41 0.89
C GLU A 24 2.77 8.20 -0.52
N PHE A 25 1.52 8.63 -0.69
CA PHE A 25 0.82 8.67 -1.98
C PHE A 25 0.27 10.06 -2.22
N SER A 26 0.36 10.53 -3.46
CA SER A 26 -0.22 11.79 -3.91
C SER A 26 -1.75 11.74 -4.00
N SER A 27 -2.33 10.53 -4.10
CA SER A 27 -3.77 10.32 -4.21
C SER A 27 -4.19 8.87 -3.93
N LEU A 28 -5.47 8.66 -3.62
CA LEU A 28 -6.07 7.32 -3.54
C LEU A 28 -5.98 6.56 -4.87
N THR A 29 -6.04 7.27 -6.00
CA THR A 29 -5.92 6.68 -7.34
C THR A 29 -4.53 6.08 -7.55
N GLU A 30 -3.49 6.75 -7.06
CA GLU A 30 -2.13 6.24 -7.10
C GLU A 30 -1.99 4.98 -6.25
N ALA A 31 -2.43 5.03 -4.98
CA ALA A 31 -2.38 3.88 -4.08
C ALA A 31 -3.11 2.66 -4.67
N ARG A 32 -4.30 2.89 -5.25
CA ARG A 32 -5.09 1.87 -5.96
C ARG A 32 -4.32 1.26 -7.13
N ARG A 33 -3.73 2.08 -8.01
CA ARG A 33 -2.97 1.60 -9.17
C ARG A 33 -1.78 0.78 -8.71
N LYS A 34 -1.09 1.24 -7.67
CA LYS A 34 0.09 0.58 -7.13
C LYS A 34 -0.20 -0.83 -6.61
N LEU A 35 -1.32 -1.03 -5.90
CA LEU A 35 -1.73 -2.38 -5.50
C LEU A 35 -1.98 -3.29 -6.71
N ALA A 36 -2.70 -2.78 -7.72
CA ALA A 36 -2.98 -3.55 -8.95
C ALA A 36 -1.69 -3.91 -9.70
N ASP A 37 -0.77 -2.96 -9.85
CA ASP A 37 0.49 -3.17 -10.56
C ASP A 37 1.38 -4.17 -9.82
N ARG A 38 1.46 -4.07 -8.50
CA ARG A 38 2.23 -5.02 -7.69
C ARG A 38 1.64 -6.43 -7.75
N HIS A 39 0.32 -6.58 -7.69
CA HIS A 39 -0.33 -7.89 -7.84
C HIS A 39 -0.06 -8.51 -9.21
N ARG A 40 -0.10 -7.70 -10.28
CA ARG A 40 0.05 -8.21 -11.64
C ARG A 40 1.50 -8.39 -12.09
N TYR A 41 2.41 -7.55 -11.60
CA TYR A 41 3.76 -7.43 -12.15
C TYR A 41 4.87 -7.44 -11.09
N GLY A 42 4.55 -7.50 -9.79
CA GLY A 42 5.51 -7.34 -8.70
C GLY A 42 6.66 -8.36 -8.68
N TYR A 43 6.50 -9.49 -9.36
CA TYR A 43 7.55 -10.51 -9.48
C TYR A 43 8.67 -10.16 -10.48
N TRP A 44 8.48 -9.17 -11.37
CA TRP A 44 9.47 -8.79 -12.39
C TRP A 44 9.62 -7.27 -12.58
N GLN A 45 8.64 -6.48 -12.16
CA GLN A 45 8.70 -5.02 -12.20
C GLN A 45 8.94 -4.47 -10.79
N ARG A 46 9.99 -3.66 -10.63
CA ARG A 46 10.25 -2.96 -9.37
C ARG A 46 9.20 -1.89 -9.16
N SER A 47 8.67 -1.82 -7.94
CA SER A 47 7.82 -0.72 -7.48
C SER A 47 8.68 0.26 -6.70
N HIS A 48 8.56 1.54 -7.02
CA HIS A 48 9.15 2.62 -6.23
C HIS A 48 8.36 2.79 -4.94
N PHE A 49 9.00 2.91 -3.78
CA PHE A 49 8.36 3.20 -2.50
C PHE A 49 8.85 4.54 -1.96
N ALA A 50 7.92 5.49 -1.83
CA ALA A 50 8.20 6.80 -1.26
C ALA A 50 7.91 6.76 0.25
N PHE A 51 8.87 6.25 1.04
CA PHE A 51 8.69 6.16 2.48
C PHE A 51 8.68 7.55 3.14
N ALA A 52 7.77 7.76 4.09
CA ALA A 52 7.64 9.01 4.82
C ALA A 52 8.73 9.18 5.90
N ARG A 53 9.28 8.08 6.42
CA ARG A 53 10.19 8.07 7.59
C ARG A 53 11.56 7.45 7.31
N ARG A 54 11.81 7.00 6.08
CA ARG A 54 13.11 6.46 5.65
C ARG A 54 13.37 6.75 4.19
N GLU A 55 14.56 6.37 3.71
CA GLU A 55 14.94 6.56 2.32
C GLU A 55 14.02 5.78 1.37
N ALA A 56 13.65 6.42 0.26
CA ALA A 56 12.88 5.79 -0.80
C ALA A 56 13.62 4.58 -1.40
N ALA A 57 12.87 3.59 -1.88
CA ALA A 57 13.48 2.39 -2.44
C ALA A 57 12.69 1.82 -3.61
N ASP A 58 13.39 1.29 -4.60
CA ASP A 58 12.78 0.51 -5.67
C ASP A 58 12.94 -0.97 -5.36
N VAL A 59 11.85 -1.70 -5.14
CA VAL A 59 11.89 -3.12 -4.75
C VAL A 59 10.96 -3.98 -5.58
N LEU A 60 11.35 -5.24 -5.79
CA LEU A 60 10.42 -6.27 -6.28
C LEU A 60 9.44 -6.62 -5.17
N THR A 61 8.21 -6.96 -5.53
CA THR A 61 7.13 -7.32 -4.61
C THR A 61 6.49 -8.67 -4.99
N PRO A 62 7.30 -9.76 -5.10
CA PRO A 62 6.83 -11.05 -5.59
C PRO A 62 5.81 -11.72 -4.66
N CYS A 63 5.72 -11.29 -3.40
CA CYS A 63 4.87 -11.87 -2.37
C CYS A 63 3.49 -11.20 -2.25
N VAL A 64 3.14 -10.28 -3.15
CA VAL A 64 1.80 -9.67 -3.16
C VAL A 64 0.79 -10.71 -3.66
N GLY A 65 -0.11 -11.12 -2.77
CA GLY A 65 -1.20 -12.04 -3.06
C GLY A 65 -2.58 -11.38 -2.95
N ASP A 66 -3.64 -12.18 -3.07
CA ASP A 66 -5.03 -11.72 -3.02
C ASP A 66 -5.45 -11.16 -1.65
N ASP A 67 -4.70 -11.48 -0.60
CA ASP A 67 -4.86 -10.99 0.76
C ASP A 67 -4.11 -9.67 1.02
N CYS A 68 -3.39 -9.14 0.02
CA CYS A 68 -2.64 -7.91 0.16
C CYS A 68 -3.56 -6.68 0.20
N GLU A 69 -3.25 -5.77 1.12
CA GLU A 69 -4.01 -4.55 1.35
C GLU A 69 -3.11 -3.37 1.77
N ILE A 70 -3.69 -2.18 1.66
CA ILE A 70 -3.13 -0.91 2.13
C ILE A 70 -4.10 -0.33 3.16
N THR A 71 -3.64 -0.16 4.39
CA THR A 71 -4.35 0.67 5.37
C THR A 71 -3.90 2.11 5.20
N LEU A 72 -4.84 3.04 4.99
CA LEU A 72 -4.57 4.43 4.65
C LEU A 72 -4.98 5.41 5.75
N TYR A 73 -4.14 6.43 5.92
CA TYR A 73 -4.26 7.49 6.91
C TYR A 73 -4.24 8.86 6.22
N GLY A 74 -4.98 9.81 6.81
CA GLY A 74 -4.98 11.21 6.38
C GLY A 74 -3.77 12.01 6.85
N SER A 75 -2.94 11.46 7.74
CA SER A 75 -1.74 12.09 8.30
C SER A 75 -0.66 11.05 8.58
N ALA A 76 0.61 11.45 8.48
CA ALA A 76 1.76 10.58 8.78
C ALA A 76 1.87 10.20 10.27
N ASP A 77 1.30 11.02 11.16
CA ASP A 77 1.37 10.84 12.62
C ASP A 77 0.10 10.22 13.20
N GLY A 78 -0.99 10.19 12.45
CA GLY A 78 -2.32 9.73 12.89
C GLY A 78 -2.57 8.24 12.69
N LEU A 79 -1.60 7.39 13.00
CA LEU A 79 -1.66 5.95 12.67
C LEU A 79 -2.68 5.15 13.51
N ASP A 80 -3.21 5.74 14.59
CA ASP A 80 -4.25 5.12 15.42
C ASP A 80 -5.66 5.16 14.77
N TYR A 81 -5.84 6.02 13.77
CA TYR A 81 -7.14 6.27 13.13
C TYR A 81 -7.06 6.06 11.61
N PRO A 82 -7.16 4.79 11.15
CA PRO A 82 -7.21 4.51 9.71
C PRO A 82 -8.47 5.18 9.12
N ASP A 83 -8.32 5.85 7.97
CA ASP A 83 -9.44 6.47 7.25
C ASP A 83 -10.04 5.48 6.24
N ARG A 84 -9.17 4.74 5.54
CA ARG A 84 -9.55 3.87 4.43
C ARG A 84 -8.71 2.61 4.39
N ARG A 85 -9.25 1.60 3.70
CA ARG A 85 -8.53 0.39 3.30
C ARG A 85 -8.64 0.17 1.79
N ILE A 86 -7.53 -0.18 1.15
CA ILE A 86 -7.49 -0.59 -0.25
C ILE A 86 -7.10 -2.07 -0.30
N PHE A 87 -7.85 -2.89 -1.01
CA PHE A 87 -7.59 -4.34 -1.08
C PHE A 87 -8.07 -4.94 -2.41
N LEU A 88 -7.61 -6.15 -2.71
CA LEU A 88 -8.06 -6.90 -3.89
C LEU A 88 -9.43 -7.53 -3.63
N GLY A 89 -10.40 -7.18 -4.46
CA GLY A 89 -11.72 -7.77 -4.41
C GLY A 89 -11.76 -9.17 -5.02
N PRO A 90 -12.82 -9.96 -4.73
CA PRO A 90 -12.94 -11.38 -5.12
C PRO A 90 -12.98 -11.67 -6.63
N ARG A 91 -12.96 -10.64 -7.48
CA ARG A 91 -12.90 -10.76 -8.96
C ARG A 91 -11.66 -10.06 -9.55
N GLY A 92 -10.60 -9.89 -8.76
CA GLY A 92 -9.35 -9.25 -9.18
C GLY A 92 -9.42 -7.73 -9.33
N GLY A 93 -10.54 -7.10 -8.95
CA GLY A 93 -10.69 -5.64 -8.97
C GLY A 93 -10.27 -5.01 -7.64
N VAL A 94 -9.49 -3.94 -7.66
CA VAL A 94 -9.13 -3.20 -6.44
C VAL A 94 -10.34 -2.44 -5.88
N ARG A 95 -10.62 -2.62 -4.58
CA ARG A 95 -11.66 -1.93 -3.83
C ARG A 95 -11.07 -0.92 -2.85
N ILE A 96 -11.85 0.10 -2.52
CA ILE A 96 -11.52 1.09 -1.48
C ILE A 96 -12.73 1.19 -0.56
N GLU A 97 -12.51 0.98 0.72
CA GLU A 97 -13.54 1.07 1.76
C GLU A 97 -13.12 2.08 2.83
N ARG A 98 -14.10 2.70 3.49
CA ARG A 98 -13.86 3.59 4.62
C ARG A 98 -13.84 2.75 5.90
N CYS A 99 -12.88 3.03 6.78
CA CYS A 99 -12.77 2.37 8.08
C CYS A 99 -13.69 3.03 9.12
#